data_AF-A0A832SXM2-F1
#
_entry.id   AF-A0A832SXM2-F1
#
_cell.length_a   1.000
_cell.length_b   1.000
_cell.length_c   1.000
_cell.angle_alpha   90.00
_cell.angle_beta   90.00
_cell.angle_gamma   90.00
#
_symmetry.space_group_name_H-M   'P 1'
#
loop_
_entity.id
_entity.type
_entity.pdbx_description
1 polymer ?
#
loop_
_entity_poly.entity_id
_entity_poly.type
_entity_poly.pdbx_seq_one_letter_code
_entity_poly.pdbx_strand_id
1 'polypeptide(L)'
;MEYDAETLQGYHKLKDQALELYGQLLKRILNGREISREAAESAIEEVLGNMGIVKLFSGGFKALLYNDLRRMGVLAIGHSGGWKAGERAMLTSLGMWLSRCIDKVDAETLGALAIASCYLKDWGLDPQEAGFCYGIYRGLPDKYAPIVKRAVVVFYNKTPPECIPYGSDIIKARALLTSPLESQSGLTTA
;
A
#
# COMPACT_ATOMS: atom_id res chain seq x y z
N MET A 1 -19.02 -7.84 4.79
CA MET A 1 -18.46 -6.50 4.51
C MET A 1 -18.24 -6.44 3.01
N GLU A 2 -18.85 -5.47 2.36
CA GLU A 2 -18.65 -5.25 0.93
C GLU A 2 -17.21 -4.74 0.70
N TYR A 3 -16.59 -5.16 -0.41
CA TYR A 3 -15.23 -4.77 -0.73
C TYR A 3 -15.20 -3.35 -1.31
N ASP A 4 -14.56 -2.43 -0.62
CA ASP A 4 -14.22 -1.10 -1.12
C ASP A 4 -12.78 -1.13 -1.67
N ALA A 5 -12.60 -0.85 -2.97
CA ALA A 5 -11.31 -0.87 -3.66
C ALA A 5 -10.48 0.41 -3.44
N GLU A 6 -11.09 1.51 -3.03
CA GLU A 6 -10.47 2.85 -3.03
C GLU A 6 -9.86 3.23 -1.68
N THR A 7 -10.34 2.63 -0.59
CA THR A 7 -9.98 3.10 0.75
C THR A 7 -8.95 2.23 1.46
N LEU A 8 -7.75 2.77 1.72
CA LEU A 8 -6.78 2.12 2.62
C LEU A 8 -7.28 2.15 4.07
N GLN A 9 -7.93 1.09 4.50
CA GLN A 9 -8.64 1.08 5.79
C GLN A 9 -7.71 0.84 6.98
N GLY A 10 -6.59 0.13 6.78
CA GLY A 10 -5.55 -0.09 7.77
C GLY A 10 -4.78 1.19 8.10
N TYR A 11 -4.51 2.03 7.10
CA TYR A 11 -3.79 3.30 7.26
C TYR A 11 -4.43 4.20 8.32
N HIS A 12 -5.75 4.38 8.26
CA HIS A 12 -6.48 5.25 9.19
C HIS A 12 -6.32 4.85 10.66
N LYS A 13 -6.04 3.57 10.93
CA LYS A 13 -5.81 3.04 12.28
C LYS A 13 -4.35 3.09 12.72
N LEU A 14 -3.42 3.06 11.76
CA LEU A 14 -1.98 2.90 12.01
C LEU A 14 -1.17 4.20 11.98
N LYS A 15 -1.68 5.25 11.31
CA LYS A 15 -1.00 6.56 11.17
C LYS A 15 0.48 6.37 10.76
N ASP A 16 1.42 6.74 11.63
CA ASP A 16 2.85 6.76 11.34
C ASP A 16 3.49 5.37 11.24
N GLN A 17 2.81 4.31 11.68
CA GLN A 17 3.33 2.95 11.60
C GLN A 17 2.93 2.24 10.29
N ALA A 18 2.10 2.87 9.46
CA ALA A 18 1.53 2.23 8.27
C ALA A 18 2.58 1.74 7.28
N LEU A 19 3.61 2.55 6.96
CA LEU A 19 4.66 2.18 6.01
C LEU A 19 5.46 0.97 6.49
N GLU A 20 5.92 1.02 7.75
CA GLU A 20 6.67 -0.08 8.36
C GLU A 20 5.85 -1.37 8.38
N LEU A 21 4.58 -1.29 8.80
CA LEU A 21 3.68 -2.44 8.84
C LEU A 21 3.46 -3.03 7.45
N TYR A 22 3.11 -2.21 6.45
CA TYR A 22 2.91 -2.71 5.09
C TYR A 22 4.19 -3.32 4.54
N GLY A 23 5.34 -2.72 4.82
CA GLY A 23 6.64 -3.30 4.46
C GLY A 23 6.87 -4.68 5.04
N GLN A 24 6.64 -4.86 6.35
CA GLN A 24 6.77 -6.17 6.99
C GLN A 24 5.79 -7.19 6.41
N LEU A 25 4.54 -6.80 6.15
CA LEU A 25 3.55 -7.66 5.49
C LEU A 25 4.01 -8.08 4.09
N LEU A 26 4.50 -7.12 3.28
CA LEU A 26 5.00 -7.39 1.95
C LEU A 26 6.19 -8.37 1.98
N LYS A 27 7.14 -8.20 2.89
CA LYS A 27 8.26 -9.14 3.04
C LYS A 27 7.79 -10.56 3.33
N ARG A 28 6.73 -10.74 4.12
CA ARG A 28 6.19 -12.07 4.44
C ARG A 28 5.40 -12.67 3.28
N ILE A 29 4.53 -11.87 2.67
CA ILE A 29 3.60 -12.35 1.64
C ILE A 29 4.31 -12.58 0.31
N LEU A 30 5.23 -11.68 -0.09
CA LEU A 30 5.96 -11.80 -1.36
C LEU A 30 7.05 -12.87 -1.34
N ASN A 31 7.52 -13.30 -0.17
CA ASN A 31 8.40 -14.46 0.00
C ASN A 31 7.64 -15.79 0.05
N GLY A 32 6.32 -15.76 0.16
CA GLY A 32 5.48 -16.95 0.21
C GLY A 32 5.44 -17.68 -1.14
N ARG A 33 5.41 -19.02 -1.10
CA ARG A 33 5.21 -19.85 -2.30
C ARG A 33 3.78 -19.79 -2.83
N GLU A 34 2.82 -19.55 -1.94
CA GLU A 34 1.39 -19.47 -2.25
C GLU A 34 0.80 -18.27 -1.51
N ILE A 35 -0.03 -17.50 -2.23
CA ILE A 35 -0.71 -16.33 -1.68
C ILE A 35 -2.19 -16.69 -1.50
N SER A 36 -2.48 -17.38 -0.40
CA SER A 36 -3.85 -17.64 0.04
C SER A 36 -4.27 -16.62 1.11
N ARG A 37 -5.58 -16.51 1.34
CA ARG A 37 -6.11 -15.64 2.39
C ARG A 37 -5.61 -16.06 3.76
N GLU A 38 -5.58 -17.36 4.03
CA GLU A 38 -5.13 -17.92 5.31
C GLU A 38 -3.64 -17.64 5.55
N ALA A 39 -2.81 -17.72 4.50
CA ALA A 39 -1.41 -17.35 4.58
C ALA A 39 -1.23 -15.85 4.84
N ALA A 40 -2.02 -14.99 4.18
CA ALA A 40 -2.00 -13.55 4.42
C ALA A 40 -2.44 -13.21 5.85
N GLU A 41 -3.50 -13.85 6.37
CA GLU A 41 -3.94 -13.67 7.75
C GLU A 41 -2.87 -14.11 8.76
N SER A 42 -2.23 -15.25 8.55
CA SER A 42 -1.15 -15.73 9.41
C SER A 42 0.05 -14.76 9.40
N ALA A 43 0.44 -14.27 8.23
CA ALA A 43 1.49 -13.25 8.11
C ALA A 43 1.12 -11.95 8.84
N ILE A 44 -0.14 -11.53 8.77
CA ILE A 44 -0.64 -10.37 9.50
C ILE A 44 -0.54 -10.59 11.01
N GLU A 45 -0.97 -11.74 11.51
CA GLU A 45 -0.87 -12.06 12.93
C GLU A 45 0.59 -12.04 13.42
N GLU A 46 1.51 -12.63 12.66
CA GLU A 46 2.93 -12.60 13.01
C GLU A 46 3.48 -11.17 13.05
N VAL A 47 3.21 -10.36 12.03
CA VAL A 47 3.70 -8.97 11.94
C VAL A 47 3.11 -8.09 13.05
N LEU A 48 1.80 -8.15 13.27
CA LEU A 48 1.16 -7.38 14.33
C LEU A 48 1.67 -7.81 15.73
N GLY A 49 1.98 -9.10 15.91
CA GLY A 49 2.59 -9.65 17.11
C GLY A 49 3.98 -9.07 17.37
N ASN A 50 4.85 -9.13 16.37
CA ASN A 50 6.21 -8.61 16.43
C ASN A 50 6.27 -7.09 16.67
N MET A 51 5.29 -6.35 16.14
CA MET A 51 5.18 -4.90 16.34
C MET A 51 4.56 -4.51 17.69
N GLY A 52 4.12 -5.46 18.52
CA GLY A 52 3.51 -5.18 19.83
C GLY A 52 2.13 -4.51 19.76
N ILE A 53 1.49 -4.51 18.60
CA ILE A 53 0.17 -3.88 18.36
C ILE A 53 -0.97 -4.88 18.46
N VAL A 54 -0.81 -5.84 19.38
CA VAL A 54 -1.70 -7.01 19.52
C VAL A 54 -3.15 -6.65 19.84
N LYS A 55 -3.35 -5.49 20.47
CA LYS A 55 -4.69 -4.96 20.75
C LYS A 55 -5.52 -4.68 19.49
N LEU A 56 -4.89 -4.62 18.31
CA LEU A 56 -5.58 -4.44 17.02
C LEU A 56 -6.05 -5.76 16.37
N PHE A 57 -5.75 -6.94 16.94
CA PHE A 57 -6.05 -8.28 16.39
C PHE A 57 -7.54 -8.67 16.28
N SER A 58 -8.47 -7.73 16.38
CA SER A 58 -9.87 -8.02 16.02
C SER A 58 -9.92 -8.59 14.60
N GLY A 59 -10.69 -9.67 14.38
CA GLY A 59 -10.75 -10.34 13.08
C GLY A 59 -11.09 -9.40 11.91
N GLY A 60 -11.87 -8.34 12.19
CA GLY A 60 -12.14 -7.28 11.22
C GLY A 60 -10.90 -6.53 10.75
N PHE A 61 -9.90 -6.29 11.60
CA PHE A 61 -8.68 -5.56 11.24
C PHE A 61 -7.76 -6.36 10.32
N LYS A 62 -7.63 -7.69 10.53
CA LYS A 62 -6.89 -8.56 9.61
C LYS A 62 -7.45 -8.48 8.19
N ALA A 63 -8.78 -8.50 8.09
CA ALA A 63 -9.48 -8.34 6.83
C ALA A 63 -9.24 -6.98 6.16
N LEU A 64 -8.99 -5.91 6.93
CA LEU A 64 -8.61 -4.63 6.36
C LEU A 64 -7.23 -4.71 5.71
N LEU A 65 -6.26 -5.29 6.41
CA LEU A 65 -4.86 -5.31 6.00
C LEU A 65 -4.59 -6.15 4.75
N TYR A 66 -5.11 -7.37 4.66
CA TYR A 66 -4.89 -8.16 3.42
C TYR A 66 -5.64 -7.54 2.24
N ASN A 67 -6.78 -6.88 2.47
CA ASN A 67 -7.49 -6.17 1.41
C ASN A 67 -6.75 -4.88 1.02
N ASP A 68 -6.04 -4.21 1.94
CA ASP A 68 -5.18 -3.06 1.61
C ASP A 68 -4.07 -3.44 0.64
N LEU A 69 -3.54 -4.67 0.70
CA LEU A 69 -2.59 -5.16 -0.30
C LEU A 69 -3.21 -5.26 -1.70
N ARG A 70 -4.51 -5.60 -1.79
CA ARG A 70 -5.26 -5.58 -3.05
C ARG A 70 -5.51 -4.16 -3.54
N ARG A 71 -5.94 -3.26 -2.64
CA ARG A 71 -6.18 -1.84 -2.94
C ARG A 71 -4.92 -1.12 -3.41
N MET A 72 -3.78 -1.42 -2.79
CA MET A 72 -2.45 -0.97 -3.22
C MET A 72 -2.00 -1.65 -4.53
N GLY A 73 -2.79 -2.55 -5.09
CA GLY A 73 -2.49 -3.21 -6.34
C GLY A 73 -1.30 -4.13 -6.26
N VAL A 74 -0.97 -4.70 -5.10
CA VAL A 74 0.09 -5.69 -4.93
C VAL A 74 -0.42 -7.08 -5.30
N LEU A 75 -1.65 -7.37 -4.87
CA LEU A 75 -2.34 -8.64 -5.07
C LEU A 75 -3.63 -8.45 -5.88
N ALA A 76 -4.00 -9.47 -6.63
CA ALA A 76 -5.28 -9.55 -7.36
C ALA A 76 -5.90 -10.93 -7.10
N ILE A 77 -7.23 -11.01 -6.94
CA ILE A 77 -7.97 -12.28 -6.87
C ILE A 77 -8.84 -12.51 -8.12
N GLY A 78 -8.87 -11.54 -9.04
CA GLY A 78 -9.58 -11.66 -10.33
C GLY A 78 -11.05 -11.27 -10.29
N HIS A 79 -11.54 -10.67 -9.20
CA HIS A 79 -12.89 -10.11 -9.12
C HIS A 79 -13.05 -9.03 -8.04
N SER A 80 -14.09 -8.23 -8.20
CA SER A 80 -14.52 -7.20 -7.26
C SER A 80 -15.42 -7.81 -6.18
N GLY A 81 -14.81 -8.19 -5.07
CA GLY A 81 -15.50 -8.86 -3.99
C GLY A 81 -14.59 -9.18 -2.81
N GLY A 82 -15.19 -9.71 -1.75
CA GLY A 82 -14.44 -10.20 -0.61
C GLY A 82 -13.63 -11.45 -0.99
N TRP A 83 -12.38 -11.50 -0.54
CA TRP A 83 -11.51 -12.66 -0.72
C TRP A 83 -12.04 -13.85 0.10
N LYS A 84 -12.43 -14.92 -0.60
CA LYS A 84 -13.06 -16.10 0.01
C LYS A 84 -12.01 -17.09 0.54
N ALA A 85 -12.44 -17.97 1.43
CA ALA A 85 -11.59 -19.06 1.93
C ALA A 85 -11.18 -19.98 0.78
N GLY A 86 -9.90 -20.40 0.74
CA GLY A 86 -9.39 -21.31 -0.29
C GLY A 86 -9.19 -20.68 -1.67
N GLU A 87 -9.51 -19.39 -1.84
CA GLU A 87 -9.21 -18.64 -3.05
C GLU A 87 -7.75 -18.16 -3.03
N ARG A 88 -7.09 -18.24 -4.17
CA ARG A 88 -5.71 -17.81 -4.34
C ARG A 88 -5.65 -16.43 -4.96
N ALA A 89 -4.75 -15.60 -4.44
CA ALA A 89 -4.37 -14.36 -5.09
C ALA A 89 -3.17 -14.59 -6.02
N MET A 90 -3.01 -13.68 -6.96
CA MET A 90 -1.85 -13.56 -7.83
C MET A 90 -1.13 -12.24 -7.55
N LEU A 91 0.16 -12.20 -7.86
CA LEU A 91 0.89 -10.95 -7.90
C LEU A 91 0.47 -10.16 -9.14
N THR A 92 0.21 -8.87 -8.96
CA THR A 92 0.06 -7.94 -10.07
C THR A 92 1.43 -7.58 -10.68
N SER A 93 1.43 -6.73 -11.70
CA SER A 93 2.67 -6.12 -12.23
C SER A 93 3.47 -5.37 -11.15
N LEU A 94 2.79 -4.64 -10.25
CA LEU A 94 3.41 -3.96 -9.11
C LEU A 94 3.94 -4.97 -8.08
N GLY A 95 3.15 -5.98 -7.73
CA GLY A 95 3.57 -7.02 -6.78
C GLY A 95 4.81 -7.81 -7.25
N MET A 96 4.84 -8.18 -8.53
CA MET A 96 6.01 -8.83 -9.15
C MET A 96 7.25 -7.93 -9.22
N TRP A 97 7.06 -6.63 -9.28
CA TRP A 97 8.18 -5.70 -9.24
C TRP A 97 8.70 -5.52 -7.80
N LEU A 98 7.80 -5.35 -6.82
CA LEU A 98 8.15 -5.24 -5.40
C LEU A 98 8.91 -6.45 -4.88
N SER A 99 8.59 -7.66 -5.37
CA SER A 99 9.30 -8.89 -4.97
C SER A 99 10.80 -8.84 -5.27
N ARG A 100 11.25 -8.05 -6.24
CA ARG A 100 12.67 -7.88 -6.58
C ARG A 100 13.43 -6.98 -5.61
N CYS A 101 12.72 -6.29 -4.73
CA CYS A 101 13.25 -5.29 -3.80
C CYS A 101 13.21 -5.73 -2.34
N ILE A 102 12.54 -6.83 -2.02
CA ILE A 102 12.25 -7.26 -0.63
C ILE A 102 13.50 -7.40 0.24
N ASP A 103 14.60 -7.91 -0.32
CA ASP A 103 15.86 -8.14 0.39
C ASP A 103 16.85 -6.97 0.26
N LYS A 104 16.50 -5.93 -0.49
CA LYS A 104 17.38 -4.79 -0.79
C LYS A 104 17.08 -3.57 0.06
N VAL A 105 15.91 -3.53 0.69
CA VAL A 105 15.45 -2.37 1.47
C VAL A 105 14.89 -2.79 2.83
N ASP A 106 14.86 -1.86 3.77
CA ASP A 106 14.16 -2.05 5.05
C ASP A 106 12.63 -2.08 4.87
N ALA A 107 11.90 -2.40 5.93
CA ALA A 107 10.44 -2.54 5.85
C ALA A 107 9.76 -1.19 5.57
N GLU A 108 10.07 -0.12 6.31
CA GLU A 108 9.55 1.23 6.01
C GLU A 108 9.72 1.61 4.54
N THR A 109 10.91 1.39 3.97
CA THR A 109 11.22 1.69 2.57
C THR A 109 10.42 0.79 1.63
N LEU A 110 10.23 -0.50 1.94
CA LEU A 110 9.39 -1.38 1.10
C LEU A 110 7.91 -0.96 1.12
N GLY A 111 7.38 -0.58 2.28
CA GLY A 111 6.02 -0.06 2.39
C GLY A 111 5.85 1.28 1.65
N ALA A 112 6.87 2.14 1.73
CA ALA A 112 6.92 3.37 0.95
C ALA A 112 6.97 3.09 -0.56
N LEU A 113 7.79 2.11 -1.00
CA LEU A 113 7.88 1.70 -2.41
C LEU A 113 6.52 1.30 -2.97
N ALA A 114 5.71 0.53 -2.23
CA ALA A 114 4.39 0.12 -2.68
C ALA A 114 3.47 1.33 -2.95
N ILE A 115 3.37 2.26 -2.00
CA ILE A 115 2.48 3.43 -2.10
C ILE A 115 3.03 4.47 -3.09
N ALA A 116 4.32 4.78 -3.04
CA ALA A 116 4.94 5.73 -3.95
C ALA A 116 4.86 5.25 -5.40
N SER A 117 5.08 3.95 -5.64
CA SER A 117 5.00 3.39 -7.00
C SER A 117 3.61 3.54 -7.62
N CYS A 118 2.54 3.45 -6.82
CA CYS A 118 1.19 3.74 -7.28
C CYS A 118 1.01 5.20 -7.71
N TYR A 119 1.61 6.14 -6.97
CA TYR A 119 1.50 7.56 -7.32
C TYR A 119 2.33 7.91 -8.56
N LEU A 120 3.51 7.30 -8.69
CA LEU A 120 4.53 7.70 -9.68
C LEU A 120 4.41 6.99 -11.03
N LYS A 121 3.64 5.91 -11.14
CA LYS A 121 3.62 5.11 -12.36
C LYS A 121 2.26 4.44 -12.58
N ASP A 122 1.80 4.40 -13.83
CA ASP A 122 0.69 3.54 -14.22
C ASP A 122 1.13 2.07 -14.27
N TRP A 123 0.43 1.23 -13.53
CA TRP A 123 0.68 -0.21 -13.48
C TRP A 123 -0.32 -1.02 -14.31
N GLY A 124 -1.31 -0.37 -14.94
CA GLY A 124 -2.37 -1.03 -15.72
C GLY A 124 -3.26 -1.93 -14.85
N LEU A 125 -3.50 -1.51 -13.60
CA LEU A 125 -4.24 -2.30 -12.62
C LEU A 125 -5.75 -2.14 -12.81
N ASP A 126 -6.50 -3.20 -12.51
CA ASP A 126 -7.97 -3.15 -12.50
C ASP A 126 -8.47 -2.21 -11.39
N PRO A 127 -9.20 -1.12 -11.71
CA PRO A 127 -9.73 -0.20 -10.71
C PRO A 127 -10.65 -0.86 -9.68
N GLN A 128 -11.33 -1.95 -10.02
CA GLN A 128 -12.24 -2.63 -9.09
C GLN A 128 -11.50 -3.49 -8.06
N GLU A 129 -10.23 -3.81 -8.29
CA GLU A 129 -9.38 -4.50 -7.32
C GLU A 129 -8.41 -3.53 -6.64
N ALA A 130 -7.77 -2.66 -7.40
CA ALA A 130 -6.69 -1.78 -6.96
C ALA A 130 -7.08 -0.30 -7.02
N GLY A 131 -8.33 0.02 -6.64
CA GLY A 131 -8.92 1.35 -6.75
C GLY A 131 -8.08 2.45 -6.08
N PHE A 132 -7.46 2.18 -4.93
CA PHE A 132 -6.54 3.12 -4.29
C PHE A 132 -5.35 3.42 -5.22
N CYS A 133 -4.63 2.40 -5.69
CA CYS A 133 -3.45 2.58 -6.54
C CYS A 133 -3.79 3.29 -7.84
N TYR A 134 -4.90 2.89 -8.48
CA TYR A 134 -5.43 3.50 -9.68
C TYR A 134 -5.80 4.98 -9.46
N GLY A 135 -6.52 5.27 -8.37
CA GLY A 135 -6.97 6.61 -8.02
C GLY A 135 -5.80 7.56 -7.78
N ILE A 136 -4.81 7.18 -6.96
CA ILE A 136 -3.68 8.06 -6.66
C ILE A 136 -2.80 8.33 -7.89
N TYR A 137 -2.72 7.40 -8.85
CA TYR A 137 -2.06 7.66 -10.13
C TYR A 137 -2.79 8.76 -10.92
N ARG A 138 -4.12 8.71 -11.00
CA ARG A 138 -4.96 9.63 -11.80
C ARG A 138 -5.18 11.00 -11.16
N GLY A 139 -4.99 11.11 -9.84
CA GLY A 139 -5.24 12.34 -9.09
C GLY A 139 -5.85 11.99 -7.73
N LEU A 140 -5.20 12.45 -6.66
CA LEU A 140 -5.53 12.05 -5.30
C LEU A 140 -6.93 12.50 -4.84
N PRO A 141 -7.58 11.72 -3.97
CA PRO A 141 -8.43 12.26 -2.91
C PRO A 141 -7.54 12.86 -1.80
N ASP A 142 -7.85 14.08 -1.33
CA ASP A 142 -7.07 14.83 -0.32
C ASP A 142 -6.73 14.01 0.93
N LYS A 143 -7.61 13.10 1.34
CA LYS A 143 -7.45 12.27 2.55
C LYS A 143 -6.20 11.38 2.57
N TYR A 144 -5.61 11.05 1.41
CA TYR A 144 -4.38 10.23 1.34
C TYR A 144 -3.12 11.02 1.03
N ALA A 145 -3.22 12.33 0.79
CA ALA A 145 -2.06 13.17 0.53
C ALA A 145 -0.95 13.04 1.59
N PRO A 146 -1.25 12.93 2.92
CA PRO A 146 -0.21 12.79 3.93
C PRO A 146 0.64 11.52 3.78
N ILE A 147 0.01 10.34 3.63
CA ILE A 147 0.75 9.07 3.51
C ILE A 147 1.45 8.96 2.16
N VAL A 148 0.85 9.43 1.08
CA VAL A 148 1.49 9.43 -0.25
C VAL A 148 2.72 10.35 -0.23
N LYS A 149 2.61 11.56 0.33
CA LYS A 149 3.75 12.47 0.45
C LYS A 149 4.86 11.86 1.28
N ARG A 150 4.54 11.23 2.41
CA ARG A 150 5.54 10.52 3.23
C ARG A 150 6.19 9.36 2.47
N ALA A 151 5.41 8.56 1.77
CA ALA A 151 5.92 7.46 0.96
C ALA A 151 6.88 7.97 -0.14
N VAL A 152 6.54 9.08 -0.80
CA VAL A 152 7.41 9.71 -1.81
C VAL A 152 8.69 10.28 -1.20
N VAL A 153 8.65 10.85 0.00
CA VAL A 153 9.86 11.28 0.73
C VAL A 153 10.80 10.10 0.99
N VAL A 154 10.25 9.00 1.52
CA VAL A 154 11.04 7.79 1.81
C VAL A 154 11.59 7.20 0.51
N PHE A 155 10.76 7.10 -0.52
CA PHE A 155 11.15 6.64 -1.86
C PHE A 155 12.34 7.44 -2.39
N TYR A 156 12.24 8.78 -2.36
CA TYR A 156 13.28 9.64 -2.93
C TYR A 156 14.61 9.55 -2.18
N ASN A 157 14.56 9.37 -0.85
CA ASN A 157 15.75 9.45 0.00
C ASN A 157 16.40 8.09 0.30
N LYS A 158 15.65 7.00 0.28
CA LYS A 158 16.11 5.68 0.75
C LYS A 158 16.09 4.58 -0.31
N THR A 159 15.41 4.77 -1.44
CA THR A 159 15.27 3.71 -2.44
C THR A 159 16.54 3.57 -3.28
N PRO A 160 17.16 2.37 -3.34
CA PRO A 160 18.32 2.14 -4.18
C PRO A 160 17.91 2.18 -5.66
N PRO A 161 18.78 2.60 -6.59
CA PRO A 161 18.42 2.82 -7.99
C PRO A 161 17.76 1.62 -8.69
N GLU A 162 18.17 0.40 -8.38
CA GLU A 162 17.59 -0.85 -8.91
C GLU A 162 16.16 -1.12 -8.43
N CYS A 163 15.70 -0.39 -7.41
CA CYS A 163 14.35 -0.39 -6.88
C CYS A 163 13.58 0.88 -7.26
N ILE A 164 14.02 1.61 -8.27
CA ILE A 164 13.24 2.68 -8.90
C ILE A 164 12.57 2.09 -10.15
N PRO A 165 11.23 2.05 -10.24
CA PRO A 165 10.55 1.53 -11.43
C PRO A 165 10.92 2.33 -12.69
N TYR A 166 11.15 1.64 -13.80
CA TYR A 166 11.24 2.31 -15.10
C TYR A 166 9.91 3.00 -15.43
N GLY A 167 9.99 4.24 -15.94
CA GLY A 167 8.82 5.06 -16.23
C GLY A 167 8.19 5.72 -15.01
N SER A 168 8.85 5.74 -13.84
CA SER A 168 8.45 6.58 -12.71
C SER A 168 8.50 8.06 -13.06
N ASP A 169 7.41 8.77 -12.77
CA ASP A 169 7.28 10.20 -12.99
C ASP A 169 7.95 10.99 -11.84
N ILE A 170 9.25 11.20 -11.97
CA ILE A 170 10.06 11.94 -10.99
C ILE A 170 9.69 13.43 -10.97
N ILE A 171 9.12 13.98 -12.05
CA ILE A 171 8.64 15.37 -12.07
C ILE A 171 7.43 15.49 -11.14
N LYS A 172 6.49 14.53 -11.23
CA LYS A 172 5.35 14.41 -10.32
C LYS A 172 5.78 14.21 -8.86
N ALA A 173 6.83 13.39 -8.62
CA ALA A 173 7.42 13.27 -7.28
C ALA A 173 7.91 14.62 -6.74
N ARG A 174 8.71 15.35 -7.53
CA ARG A 174 9.28 16.64 -7.15
C ARG A 174 8.18 17.66 -6.87
N ALA A 175 7.17 17.74 -7.74
CA ALA A 175 6.03 18.65 -7.57
C ALA A 175 5.33 18.42 -6.22
N LEU A 176 5.04 17.16 -5.86
CA LEU A 176 4.41 16.83 -4.58
C LEU A 176 5.26 17.25 -3.37
N LEU A 177 6.58 17.11 -3.48
CA LEU A 177 7.51 17.45 -2.41
C LEU A 177 7.67 18.97 -2.23
N THR A 178 7.63 19.73 -3.32
CA THR A 178 7.77 21.20 -3.30
C THR A 178 6.48 21.95 -3.06
N SER A 179 5.32 21.32 -3.27
CA SER A 179 4.03 21.95 -2.98
C SER A 179 3.82 22.08 -1.46
N PRO A 180 3.39 23.25 -0.96
CA PRO A 180 2.84 23.37 0.37
C PRO A 180 1.71 22.35 0.52
N LEU A 181 1.70 21.59 1.62
CA LEU A 181 0.46 20.91 2.00
C LEU A 181 -0.50 22.06 2.32
N GLU A 182 -1.50 22.28 1.47
CA GLU A 182 -2.47 23.34 1.72
C GLU A 182 -3.02 23.17 3.14
N SER A 183 -2.81 24.20 3.95
CA SER A 183 -3.41 24.32 5.27
C SER A 183 -4.91 24.32 5.08
N GLN A 184 -5.58 23.26 5.54
CA GLN A 184 -6.99 23.37 5.90
C GLN A 184 -7.10 24.33 7.08
N SER A 185 -7.14 25.63 6.80
CA SER A 185 -7.54 26.66 7.74
C SER A 185 -8.60 27.52 7.06
N GLY A 186 -9.85 27.17 7.36
CA GLY A 186 -10.97 28.08 7.54
C GLY A 186 -11.18 29.18 6.50
N LEU A 187 -12.20 28.99 5.67
CA LEU A 187 -13.02 30.10 5.16
C LEU A 187 -14.48 29.64 5.06
N THR A 188 -15.08 29.40 6.23
CA THR A 188 -16.48 29.81 6.44
C THR A 188 -16.45 31.27 6.86
N THR A 189 -16.48 32.18 5.88
CA THR A 189 -16.89 33.55 6.13
C THR A 189 -18.41 33.63 6.05
N ALA A 190 -18.99 33.91 7.22
CA ALA A 190 -20.21 34.66 7.54
C ALA A 190 -21.42 34.57 6.58
#